data_AF-A0A7C4D7J4-F1
#
_entry.id   AF-A0A7C4D7J4-F1
#
_cell.length_a   1.000
_cell.length_b   1.000
_cell.length_c   1.000
_cell.angle_alpha   90.00
_cell.angle_beta   90.00
_cell.angle_gamma   90.00
#
_symmetry.space_group_name_H-M   'P 1'
#
loop_
_entity.id
_entity.type
_entity.pdbx_description
1 polymer ?
#
loop_
_entity_poly.entity_id
_entity_poly.type
_entity_poly.pdbx_seq_one_letter_code
_entity_poly.pdbx_strand_id
1 'polypeptide(L)' 'MTNRGYSSVVEKLEEAIDLVDKIISFINRLKPDEKVSPGLVFQIYQNLVILREKIVEIRMEAVNKCS' A
#
# COMPACT_ATOMS: atom_id res chain seq x y z
N MET A 1 -24.97 21.96 2.78
CA MET A 1 -23.61 21.60 2.36
C MET A 1 -22.85 21.07 3.57
N THR A 2 -22.95 19.78 3.84
CA THR A 2 -22.26 19.12 4.96
C THR A 2 -21.03 18.40 4.44
N ASN A 3 -19.94 19.14 4.23
CA ASN A 3 -18.64 18.54 3.98
C ASN A 3 -18.00 18.20 5.34
N ARG A 4 -18.53 17.17 6.01
CA ARG A 4 -17.98 16.66 7.27
C ARG A 4 -16.77 15.81 6.91
N GLY A 5 -15.62 16.14 7.51
CA GLY A 5 -14.30 15.54 7.27
C GLY A 5 -14.22 14.03 7.51
N TYR A 6 -14.82 13.28 6.58
CA TYR A 6 -14.49 11.90 6.25
C TYR A 6 -13.42 11.87 5.15
N SER A 7 -12.45 12.80 5.14
CA SER A 7 -11.18 12.58 4.44
C SER A 7 -10.36 11.58 5.27
N SER A 8 -10.95 10.40 5.36
CA SER A 8 -10.99 9.51 6.51
C SER A 8 -9.79 8.57 6.43
N VAL A 9 -9.38 8.02 7.56
CA VAL A 9 -8.49 6.85 7.62
C VAL A 9 -8.85 5.79 6.55
N VAL A 10 -10.13 5.70 6.18
CA VAL A 10 -10.64 4.92 5.04
C VAL A 10 -9.95 5.26 3.71
N GLU A 11 -9.83 6.53 3.30
CA GLU A 11 -9.16 6.91 2.04
C GLU A 11 -7.71 6.42 2.00
N LYS A 12 -7.00 6.57 3.13
CA LYS A 12 -5.62 6.09 3.25
C LYS A 12 -5.54 4.56 3.24
N LEU A 13 -6.54 3.87 3.80
CA LEU A 13 -6.63 2.41 3.74
C LEU A 13 -6.91 1.93 2.30
N GLU A 14 -7.78 2.61 1.55
CA GLU A 14 -8.00 2.32 0.12
C GLU A 14 -6.69 2.48 -0.67
N GLU A 15 -5.94 3.57 -0.46
CA GLU A 15 -4.62 3.74 -1.10
C GLU A 15 -3.62 2.65 -0.73
N ALA A 16 -3.69 2.12 0.49
CA ALA A 16 -2.86 0.99 0.92
C ALA A 16 -3.29 -0.32 0.24
N ILE A 17 -4.58 -0.55 0.06
CA ILE A 17 -5.13 -1.71 -0.66
C ILE A 17 -4.70 -1.66 -2.14
N ASP A 18 -4.78 -0.50 -2.79
CA ASP A 18 -4.31 -0.33 -4.17
C ASP A 18 -2.83 -0.71 -4.35
N LEU A 19 -1.98 -0.38 -3.36
CA LEU A 19 -0.57 -0.77 -3.37
C LEU A 19 -0.39 -2.28 -3.20
N VAL A 20 -1.20 -2.94 -2.35
CA VAL A 20 -1.21 -4.40 -2.21
C VAL A 20 -1.57 -5.05 -3.55
N ASP A 21 -2.63 -4.59 -4.20
CA ASP A 21 -3.07 -5.13 -5.49
C ASP A 21 -2.01 -4.95 -6.57
N LYS A 22 -1.33 -3.81 -6.58
CA LYS A 22 -0.21 -3.56 -7.48
C LYS A 22 0.95 -4.52 -7.23
N ILE A 23 1.31 -4.79 -5.98
CA ILE A 23 2.33 -5.78 -5.61
C ILE A 23 1.92 -7.18 -6.05
N ILE A 24 0.66 -7.58 -5.80
CA ILE A 24 0.11 -8.87 -6.26
C ILE A 24 0.21 -8.98 -7.78
N SER A 25 -0.11 -7.91 -8.51
CA SER A 25 0.00 -7.89 -9.98
C SER A 25 1.43 -8.14 -10.46
N PHE A 26 2.44 -7.65 -9.74
CA PHE A 26 3.85 -7.90 -10.07
C PHE A 26 4.29 -9.31 -9.70
N ILE A 27 3.83 -9.83 -8.56
CA ILE A 27 4.08 -11.21 -8.14
C ILE A 27 3.45 -12.19 -9.14
N ASN A 28 2.24 -11.92 -9.62
CA ASN A 28 1.56 -12.77 -10.62
C ASN A 28 2.27 -12.78 -11.98
N ARG A 29 3.13 -11.80 -12.27
CA ARG A 29 3.99 -11.80 -13.47
C ARG A 29 5.23 -12.65 -13.30
N LEU A 30 5.55 -13.10 -12.09
CA LEU A 30 6.62 -14.04 -11.83
C LEU A 30 6.15 -15.41 -12.29
N LYS A 31 6.63 -15.88 -13.45
CA LYS A 31 6.40 -17.27 -13.85
C LYS A 31 7.33 -18.17 -13.05
N PRO A 32 6.83 -19.32 -12.55
CA PRO A 32 7.70 -20.39 -12.08
C PRO A 32 8.73 -20.70 -13.18
N ASP A 33 9.99 -20.84 -12.79
CA ASP A 33 11.11 -21.24 -13.66
C ASP A 33 11.63 -20.20 -14.68
N GLU A 34 11.07 -18.98 -14.72
CA GLU A 34 11.69 -17.86 -15.45
C GLU A 34 12.68 -17.08 -14.56
N LYS A 35 13.82 -16.67 -15.14
CA LYS A 35 14.73 -15.72 -14.49
C LYS A 35 13.99 -14.40 -14.26
N VAL A 36 13.67 -14.12 -13.01
CA VAL A 36 13.11 -12.84 -12.58
C VAL A 36 14.15 -11.75 -12.78
N SER A 37 13.77 -10.65 -13.44
CA SER A 37 14.68 -9.52 -13.61
C SER A 37 14.94 -8.83 -12.27
N PRO A 38 16.18 -8.42 -11.96
CA PRO A 38 16.49 -7.68 -10.73
C PRO A 38 15.66 -6.39 -10.58
N GLY A 39 15.32 -5.75 -11.70
CA GLY A 39 14.45 -4.57 -11.71
C GLY A 39 13.03 -4.85 -11.22
N LEU A 40 12.45 -6.00 -11.57
CA LEU A 40 11.13 -6.40 -11.08
C LEU A 40 11.15 -6.68 -9.57
N VAL A 41 12.21 -7.32 -9.07
CA VAL A 41 12.41 -7.55 -7.63
C VAL A 41 12.50 -6.20 -6.89
N PHE A 42 13.29 -5.26 -7.42
CA PHE A 42 13.43 -3.93 -6.84
C PHE A 42 12.09 -3.17 -6.82
N GLN A 43 11.31 -3.25 -7.89
CA GLN A 43 9.98 -2.63 -7.97
C GLN A 43 9.02 -3.22 -6.91
N ILE A 44 9.00 -4.53 -6.73
CA ILE A 44 8.19 -5.19 -5.67
C ILE A 44 8.63 -4.68 -4.30
N TYR A 45 9.94 -4.68 -4.02
CA TYR A 45 10.49 -4.19 -2.76
C TYR A 45 10.12 -2.72 -2.48
N GLN A 46 10.29 -1.84 -3.47
CA GLN A 46 9.98 -0.42 -3.34
C GLN A 46 8.49 -0.20 -3.01
N ASN A 47 7.58 -0.90 -3.69
CA ASN A 47 6.15 -0.77 -3.40
C ASN A 47 5.78 -1.32 -2.01
N LEU A 48 6.45 -2.38 -1.54
CA LEU A 48 6.27 -2.89 -0.17
C LEU A 48 6.69 -1.87 0.90
N VAL A 49 7.80 -1.16 0.68
CA VAL A 49 8.26 -0.10 1.59
C VAL A 49 7.24 1.04 1.66
N ILE A 50 6.76 1.52 0.52
CA ILE A 50 5.75 2.59 0.44
C ILE A 50 4.45 2.17 1.14
N LEU A 51 4.00 0.92 0.92
CA LEU A 51 2.84 0.37 1.60
C LEU A 51 3.01 0.39 3.13
N ARG A 52 4.18 -0.05 3.62
CA ARG A 52 4.48 -0.04 5.06
C ARG A 52 4.41 1.38 5.63
N GLU A 53 4.95 2.37 4.93
CA GLU A 53 4.90 3.78 5.33
C GLU A 53 3.46 4.27 5.48
N LYS A 54 2.60 4.04 4.47
CA LYS A 54 1.18 4.39 4.54
C LYS A 54 0.44 3.73 5.71
N ILE A 55 0.71 2.44 5.97
CA ILE A 55 0.12 1.74 7.12
C ILE A 55 0.53 2.39 8.44
N VAL A 56 1.80 2.83 8.57
CA VAL A 56 2.27 3.52 9.78
C VAL A 56 1.57 4.87 9.94
N GLU A 57 1.44 5.66 8.87
CA GLU A 57 0.71 6.93 8.89
C GLU A 57 -0.74 6.76 9.35
N ILE A 58 -1.44 5.77 8.80
CA ILE A 58 -2.80 5.41 9.17
C ILE A 58 -2.89 5.05 10.66
N ARG A 59 -1.96 4.21 11.14
CA ARG A 59 -1.92 3.80 12.55
C ARG A 59 -1.71 5.00 13.47
N MET A 60 -0.83 5.93 13.11
CA MET A 60 -0.61 7.14 13.90
C MET A 60 -1.85 8.02 13.96
N GLU A 61 -2.53 8.22 12.84
CA GLU A 61 -3.80 8.97 12.81
C GLU A 61 -4.89 8.30 13.64
N ALA A 62 -5.02 6.97 13.56
CA ALA A 62 -6.01 6.22 14.33
C ALA A 62 -5.74 6.33 15.83
N VAL A 63 -4.48 6.21 16.27
CA VAL A 63 -4.09 6.41 17.67
C VAL A 63 -4.45 7.81 18.13
N ASN A 64 -4.11 8.84 17.36
CA ASN A 64 -4.41 10.23 17.72
C ASN A 64 -5.91 10.56 17.82
N LYS A 65 -6.76 9.87 17.05
CA LYS A 65 -8.23 10.06 17.07
C LYS A 65 -8.94 9.25 18.15
N CYS A 66 -8.32 8.17 18.65
CA CYS A 66 -8.88 7.27 19.66
C CYS A 66 -8.24 7.44 21.05
N SER A 67 -7.30 8.38 21.21
CA SER A 67 -6.70 8.79 22.49
C SER A 67 -7.39 10.04 23.04
#